data_AF-A0A1S8X8G5-F1
#
_entry.id   AF-A0A1S8X8G5-F1
#
_cell.length_a   1.000
_cell.length_b   1.000
_cell.length_c   1.000
_cell.angle_alpha   90.00
_cell.angle_beta   90.00
_cell.angle_gamma   90.00
#
_symmetry.space_group_name_H-M   'P 1'
#
loop_
_entity.id
_entity.type
_entity.pdbx_description
1 polymer ?
#
loop_
_entity_poly.entity_id
_entity_poly.type
_entity_poly.pdbx_seq_one_letter_code
_entity_poly.pdbx_strand_id
1 'polypeptide(L)'
;MASFPVNPQSQSWVSRRFRAHQEQTIHPKPVQPVMTSVEVGSLCSQNELQAIERLAEDLRSAKKNLTHWMEQFTSDPNGLDRGLANALLKLREALGKQKWQLERPRRYRMQIVVSGAQYLDEVTVHQVECFNRINEYCSLVIRLAVTLENSCAEYLSNMEASRTKARSDTTNQPMPNIGMVSIFLNPSPDGKLPDVEKRVRAAREMQTKMNKIERMVKEAEVTMNLGRKLFNELVDKCATHLLQSDI
;
A
#
# COMPACT_ATOMS: atom_id res chain seq x y z
N MET A 1 -27.42 -51.58 -41.04
CA MET A 1 -26.61 -50.38 -40.71
C MET A 1 -25.84 -50.69 -39.43
N ALA A 2 -24.51 -50.59 -39.52
CA ALA A 2 -23.58 -51.06 -38.50
C ALA A 2 -23.46 -50.07 -37.33
N SER A 3 -23.30 -50.59 -36.11
CA SER A 3 -22.65 -49.87 -35.00
C SER A 3 -21.98 -50.90 -34.10
N PHE A 4 -20.65 -50.98 -34.24
CA PHE A 4 -19.75 -51.74 -33.39
C PHE A 4 -19.66 -51.14 -31.98
N PRO A 5 -19.27 -51.93 -30.97
CA PRO A 5 -19.12 -51.48 -29.59
C PRO A 5 -17.80 -50.74 -29.41
N VAL A 6 -17.80 -49.68 -28.58
CA VAL A 6 -16.57 -49.03 -28.11
C VAL A 6 -16.63 -48.94 -26.59
N ASN A 7 -15.77 -49.70 -25.93
CA ASN A 7 -15.21 -49.34 -24.63
C ASN A 7 -13.82 -48.75 -24.93
N PRO A 8 -13.37 -47.65 -24.29
CA PRO A 8 -12.62 -47.87 -23.06
C PRO A 8 -12.72 -46.73 -22.02
N GLN A 9 -12.44 -47.11 -20.78
CA GLN A 9 -11.68 -46.36 -19.78
C GLN A 9 -11.32 -44.90 -20.13
N SER A 10 -11.99 -43.95 -19.48
CA SER A 10 -11.37 -42.68 -19.12
C SER A 10 -11.56 -42.46 -17.62
N GLN A 11 -10.47 -42.71 -16.91
CA GLN A 11 -10.31 -42.46 -15.49
C GLN A 11 -10.40 -40.96 -15.23
N SER A 12 -11.51 -40.52 -14.66
CA SER A 12 -11.61 -39.20 -14.04
C SER A 12 -11.15 -39.32 -12.58
N TRP A 13 -9.90 -38.94 -12.35
CA TRP A 13 -9.30 -38.79 -11.02
C TRP A 13 -9.89 -37.54 -10.34
N VAL A 14 -11.09 -37.67 -9.78
CA VAL A 14 -11.63 -36.67 -8.85
C VAL A 14 -11.19 -37.05 -7.44
N SER A 15 -10.45 -36.13 -6.83
CA SER A 15 -9.86 -36.20 -5.48
C SER A 15 -10.84 -36.70 -4.41
N ARG A 16 -10.38 -37.67 -3.58
CA ARG A 16 -11.12 -38.29 -2.47
C ARG A 16 -11.55 -37.34 -1.33
N ARG A 17 -11.25 -36.03 -1.41
CA ARG A 17 -11.63 -35.04 -0.39
C ARG A 17 -13.07 -34.51 -0.54
N PHE A 18 -13.80 -34.93 -1.56
CA PHE A 18 -15.19 -34.53 -1.83
C PHE A 18 -16.21 -35.68 -1.60
N ARG A 19 -16.03 -36.50 -0.55
CA ARG A 19 -16.94 -37.60 -0.18
C ARG A 19 -17.29 -37.67 1.31
N ALA A 20 -17.24 -36.54 2.00
CA ALA A 20 -17.91 -36.40 3.28
C ALA A 20 -18.87 -35.23 3.13
N HIS A 21 -20.14 -35.53 2.85
CA HIS A 21 -21.36 -34.76 3.17
C HIS A 21 -22.51 -35.18 2.25
N GLN A 22 -23.07 -36.34 2.54
CA GLN A 22 -24.44 -36.78 2.24
C GLN A 22 -24.62 -37.94 3.24
N GLU A 23 -25.55 -37.95 4.20
CA GLU A 23 -26.94 -37.51 4.20
C GLU A 23 -27.34 -37.13 5.62
N GLN A 24 -28.21 -36.12 5.79
CA GLN A 24 -29.26 -36.14 6.82
C GLN A 24 -30.32 -35.10 6.46
N THR A 25 -31.42 -35.62 5.94
CA THR A 25 -32.69 -34.94 5.66
C THR A 25 -33.37 -34.64 7.00
N ILE A 26 -33.47 -33.36 7.38
CA ILE A 26 -34.36 -32.90 8.45
C ILE A 26 -35.03 -31.60 8.00
N HIS A 27 -36.36 -31.58 8.11
CA HIS A 27 -37.33 -30.57 7.67
C HIS A 27 -36.92 -29.09 7.82
N PRO A 28 -37.35 -28.20 6.89
CA PRO A 28 -37.14 -26.77 7.04
C PRO A 28 -38.07 -26.21 8.12
N LYS A 29 -37.50 -25.77 9.24
CA LYS A 29 -38.16 -24.87 10.19
C LYS A 29 -38.29 -23.48 9.54
N PRO A 30 -39.41 -22.76 9.75
CA PRO A 30 -39.61 -21.46 9.14
C PRO A 30 -38.58 -20.46 9.66
N VAL A 31 -37.79 -19.91 8.76
CA VAL A 31 -36.89 -18.80 9.03
C VAL A 31 -37.77 -17.58 9.30
N GLN A 32 -37.91 -17.21 10.57
CA GLN A 32 -38.39 -15.86 10.89
C GLN A 32 -37.37 -14.87 10.32
N PRO A 33 -37.80 -13.83 9.57
CA PRO A 33 -36.90 -12.77 9.20
C PRO A 33 -36.58 -12.01 10.49
N VAL A 34 -35.42 -12.31 11.08
CA VAL A 34 -34.81 -11.40 12.04
C VAL A 34 -34.45 -10.17 11.23
N MET A 35 -35.32 -9.17 11.26
CA MET A 35 -34.94 -7.81 10.92
C MET A 35 -33.95 -7.35 11.98
N THR A 36 -32.68 -7.73 11.83
CA THR A 36 -31.59 -6.92 12.37
C THR A 36 -31.72 -5.58 11.68
N SER A 37 -32.12 -4.55 12.43
CA SER A 37 -31.89 -3.18 12.02
C SER A 37 -30.41 -3.06 11.71
N VAL A 38 -30.06 -2.97 10.43
CA VAL A 38 -28.71 -2.63 10.04
C VAL A 38 -28.52 -1.22 10.58
N GLU A 39 -27.69 -1.09 11.61
CA GLU A 39 -27.09 0.19 11.97
C GLU A 39 -26.23 0.62 10.77
N VAL A 40 -26.90 1.24 9.80
CA VAL A 40 -26.27 1.84 8.64
C VAL A 40 -25.53 3.07 9.15
N GLY A 41 -24.22 2.92 9.27
CA GLY A 41 -23.28 4.03 9.35
C GLY A 41 -22.75 4.30 10.74
N SER A 42 -21.49 3.93 10.98
CA SER A 42 -20.48 4.83 11.57
C SER A 42 -19.18 4.07 11.88
N LEU A 43 -19.26 2.83 12.40
CA LEU A 43 -18.11 2.19 13.06
C LEU A 43 -17.09 1.53 12.13
N CYS A 44 -17.50 0.98 10.97
CA CYS A 44 -16.56 0.34 10.03
C CYS A 44 -15.60 1.35 9.38
N SER A 45 -16.06 2.59 9.14
CA SER A 45 -15.27 3.62 8.43
C SER A 45 -14.18 4.29 9.27
N GLN A 46 -14.32 4.34 10.60
CA GLN A 46 -13.43 5.14 11.44
C GLN A 46 -12.14 4.39 11.79
N ASN A 47 -12.22 3.09 12.05
CA ASN A 47 -11.05 2.26 12.31
C ASN A 47 -10.17 2.11 11.06
N GLU A 48 -10.80 1.93 9.89
CA GLU A 48 -10.10 1.88 8.60
C GLU A 48 -9.38 3.21 8.31
N LEU A 49 -10.07 4.35 8.51
CA LEU A 49 -9.47 5.66 8.32
C LEU A 49 -8.30 5.91 9.27
N GLN A 50 -8.41 5.52 10.55
CA GLN A 50 -7.30 5.62 11.51
C GLN A 50 -6.10 4.75 11.12
N ALA A 51 -6.33 3.54 10.61
CA ALA A 51 -5.26 2.67 10.12
C ALA A 51 -4.54 3.30 8.92
N ILE A 52 -5.30 3.89 7.98
CA ILE A 52 -4.76 4.62 6.83
C ILE A 52 -3.95 5.84 7.29
N GLU A 53 -4.47 6.61 8.25
CA GLU A 53 -3.76 7.77 8.81
C GLU A 53 -2.44 7.37 9.47
N ARG A 54 -2.42 6.23 10.17
CA ARG A 54 -1.19 5.70 10.78
C ARG A 54 -0.18 5.27 9.73
N LEU A 55 -0.62 4.57 8.68
CA LEU A 55 0.24 4.23 7.54
C LEU A 55 0.83 5.48 6.86
N ALA A 56 0.04 6.55 6.74
CA ALA A 56 0.51 7.82 6.19
C ALA A 56 1.55 8.49 7.10
N GLU A 57 1.40 8.41 8.42
CA GLU A 57 2.43 8.88 9.36
C GLU A 57 3.72 8.06 9.26
N ASP A 58 3.59 6.73 9.21
CA ASP A 58 4.72 5.81 9.07
C ASP A 58 5.49 6.09 7.77
N LEU A 59 4.78 6.37 6.66
CA LEU A 59 5.39 6.76 5.40
C LEU A 59 6.13 8.10 5.50
N ARG A 60 5.54 9.11 6.14
CA ARG A 60 6.17 10.42 6.36
C ARG A 60 7.41 10.31 7.24
N SER A 61 7.37 9.47 8.27
CA SER A 61 8.51 9.17 9.14
C SER A 61 9.62 8.45 8.35
N ALA A 62 9.28 7.42 7.57
CA ALA A 62 10.24 6.70 6.74
C ALA A 62 10.90 7.62 5.70
N LYS A 63 10.14 8.54 5.09
CA LYS A 63 10.66 9.56 4.18
C LYS A 63 11.65 10.49 4.88
N LYS A 64 11.33 11.00 6.08
CA LYS A 64 12.24 11.83 6.87
C LYS A 64 13.54 11.11 7.19
N ASN A 65 13.46 9.85 7.59
CA ASN A 65 14.64 9.04 7.87
C ASN A 65 15.47 8.80 6.61
N LEU A 66 14.84 8.54 5.46
CA LEU A 66 15.55 8.43 4.18
C LEU A 66 16.34 9.70 3.87
N THR A 67 15.71 10.87 4.01
CA THR A 67 16.37 12.17 3.81
C THR A 67 17.53 12.35 4.79
N HIS A 68 17.32 12.06 6.08
CA HIS A 68 18.37 12.16 7.09
C HIS A 68 19.58 11.28 6.77
N TRP A 69 19.37 10.01 6.44
CA TRP A 69 20.47 9.10 6.10
C TRP A 69 21.18 9.50 4.80
N MET A 70 20.44 10.02 3.82
CA MET A 70 21.04 10.59 2.61
C MET A 70 21.96 11.77 2.92
N GLU A 71 21.52 12.70 3.77
CA GLU A 71 22.33 13.83 4.22
C GLU A 71 23.59 13.34 4.96
N GLN A 72 23.46 12.42 5.92
CA GLN A 72 24.61 11.83 6.62
C GLN A 72 25.61 11.15 5.67
N PHE A 73 25.13 10.55 4.58
CA PHE A 73 25.98 9.87 3.62
C PHE A 73 26.70 10.84 2.67
N THR A 74 26.05 11.90 2.22
CA THR A 74 26.62 12.82 1.22
C THR A 74 27.32 14.04 1.80
N SER A 75 27.08 14.37 3.08
CA SER A 75 27.79 15.41 3.80
C SER A 75 29.20 14.98 4.21
N ASP A 76 30.16 15.89 4.11
CA ASP A 76 31.50 15.74 4.70
C ASP A 76 31.51 16.24 6.16
N PRO A 77 32.52 15.89 6.99
CA PRO A 77 32.69 16.41 8.36
C PRO A 77 32.59 17.95 8.51
N ASN A 78 32.77 18.72 7.43
CA ASN A 78 32.58 20.17 7.35
C ASN A 78 31.15 20.60 6.95
N GLY A 79 30.20 19.66 6.84
CA GLY A 79 28.80 19.93 6.48
C GLY A 79 28.55 20.24 5.00
N LEU A 80 29.56 20.10 4.14
CA LEU A 80 29.41 20.33 2.70
C LEU A 80 28.82 19.09 2.01
N ASP A 81 27.68 19.25 1.33
CA ASP A 81 27.13 18.21 0.46
C ASP A 81 28.04 18.02 -0.75
N ARG A 82 28.64 16.84 -0.86
CA ARG A 82 29.51 16.48 -1.98
C ARG A 82 28.78 15.64 -3.03
N GLY A 83 27.50 15.35 -2.80
CA GLY A 83 26.66 14.54 -3.67
C GLY A 83 26.98 13.04 -3.61
N LEU A 84 26.03 12.25 -4.13
CA LEU A 84 26.05 10.80 -4.03
C LEU A 84 27.25 10.13 -4.71
N ALA A 85 27.72 10.66 -5.85
CA ALA A 85 28.86 10.07 -6.56
C ALA A 85 30.17 10.12 -5.75
N ASN A 86 30.45 11.27 -5.11
CA ASN A 86 31.64 11.43 -4.28
C ASN A 86 31.57 10.59 -3.00
N ALA A 87 30.38 10.49 -2.39
CA ALA A 87 30.18 9.61 -1.23
C ALA A 87 30.49 8.15 -1.57
N LEU A 88 30.03 7.68 -2.74
CA LEU A 88 30.30 6.33 -3.22
C LEU A 88 31.78 6.09 -3.55
N LEU A 89 32.48 7.09 -4.12
CA LEU A 89 33.93 7.01 -4.37
C LEU A 89 34.73 6.90 -3.05
N LYS A 90 34.40 7.74 -2.05
CA LYS A 90 35.02 7.65 -0.72
C LYS A 90 34.74 6.29 -0.06
N LEU A 91 33.51 5.79 -0.19
CA LEU A 91 33.16 4.47 0.31
C LEU A 91 33.97 3.37 -0.39
N ARG A 92 34.20 3.46 -1.71
CA ARG A 92 35.09 2.54 -2.44
C ARG A 92 36.52 2.57 -1.89
N GLU A 93 37.09 3.75 -1.71
CA GLU A 93 38.46 3.92 -1.18
C GLU A 93 38.58 3.32 0.22
N ALA A 94 37.61 3.60 1.09
CA ALA A 94 37.54 3.07 2.45
C ALA A 94 37.42 1.53 2.47
N LEU A 95 36.64 0.97 1.55
CA LEU A 95 36.46 -0.46 1.39
C LEU A 95 37.63 -1.16 0.66
N GLY A 96 38.56 -0.42 0.03
CA GLY A 96 39.57 -0.97 -0.87
C GLY A 96 40.53 -1.99 -0.26
N LYS A 97 40.69 -1.99 1.07
CA LYS A 97 41.52 -2.98 1.80
C LYS A 97 40.70 -4.17 2.35
N GLN A 98 39.38 -4.10 2.25
CA GLN A 98 38.45 -5.01 2.90
C GLN A 98 37.92 -6.03 1.90
N LYS A 99 37.58 -7.22 2.37
CA LYS A 99 36.79 -8.15 1.57
C LYS A 99 35.32 -7.80 1.73
N TRP A 100 34.68 -7.28 0.69
CA TRP A 100 33.27 -6.89 0.73
C TRP A 100 32.54 -7.34 -0.53
N GLN A 101 31.21 -7.36 -0.46
CA GLN A 101 30.34 -7.68 -1.58
C GLN A 101 29.10 -6.79 -1.56
N LEU A 102 28.67 -6.36 -2.76
CA LEU A 102 27.38 -5.70 -2.95
C LEU A 102 26.32 -6.76 -3.25
N GLU A 103 25.40 -6.96 -2.32
CA GLU A 103 24.29 -7.90 -2.47
C GLU A 103 23.02 -7.17 -2.87
N ARG A 104 22.19 -7.85 -3.67
CA ARG A 104 20.84 -7.40 -4.02
C ARG A 104 19.81 -8.47 -3.63
N PRO A 105 19.48 -8.59 -2.34
CA PRO A 105 18.68 -9.71 -1.84
C PRO A 105 17.24 -9.71 -2.38
N ARG A 106 16.67 -8.53 -2.68
CA ARG A 106 15.30 -8.37 -3.22
C ARG A 106 15.18 -7.11 -4.08
N ARG A 107 14.04 -6.97 -4.78
CA ARG A 107 13.70 -5.77 -5.54
C ARG A 107 13.72 -4.53 -4.64
N TYR A 108 14.34 -3.45 -5.09
CA TYR A 108 14.52 -2.19 -4.35
C TYR A 108 15.32 -2.29 -3.05
N ARG A 109 16.17 -3.31 -2.90
CA ARG A 109 17.07 -3.45 -1.75
C ARG A 109 18.46 -3.88 -2.21
N MET A 110 19.48 -3.10 -1.84
CA MET A 110 20.89 -3.47 -1.95
C MET A 110 21.56 -3.30 -0.58
N GLN A 111 22.65 -4.03 -0.36
CA GLN A 111 23.45 -3.87 0.84
C GLN A 111 24.92 -4.20 0.57
N ILE A 112 25.81 -3.48 1.22
CA ILE A 112 27.22 -3.83 1.29
C ILE A 112 27.40 -4.75 2.50
N VAL A 113 27.97 -5.92 2.25
CA VAL A 113 28.36 -6.88 3.27
C VAL A 113 29.88 -6.94 3.29
N VAL A 114 30.46 -6.57 4.42
CA VAL A 114 31.91 -6.70 4.66
C VAL A 114 32.15 -8.03 5.35
N SER A 115 33.10 -8.81 4.84
CA SER A 115 33.44 -10.16 5.27
C SER A 115 34.88 -10.24 5.80
N GLY A 116 35.09 -11.01 6.86
CA GLY A 116 36.42 -11.27 7.43
C GLY A 116 36.67 -10.56 8.75
N ALA A 117 37.69 -11.03 9.49
CA ALA A 117 38.13 -10.46 10.75
C ALA A 117 39.16 -9.34 10.50
N GLN A 118 38.70 -8.21 9.98
CA GLN A 118 39.52 -7.00 9.84
C GLN A 118 38.79 -5.85 10.53
N TYR A 119 39.53 -5.09 11.34
CA TYR A 119 39.00 -3.91 12.01
C TYR A 119 38.74 -2.83 10.95
N LEU A 120 37.47 -2.48 10.76
CA LEU A 120 37.08 -1.25 10.08
C LEU A 120 37.27 -0.09 11.05
N ASP A 121 37.78 1.03 10.55
CA ASP A 121 37.72 2.28 11.31
C ASP A 121 36.25 2.76 11.41
N GLU A 122 35.96 3.56 12.43
CA GLU A 122 34.61 4.03 12.74
C GLU A 122 33.96 4.80 11.57
N VAL A 123 34.75 5.53 10.78
CA VAL A 123 34.25 6.29 9.63
C VAL A 123 33.77 5.32 8.56
N THR A 124 34.56 4.29 8.23
CA THR A 124 34.17 3.27 7.27
C THR A 124 32.93 2.49 7.72
N VAL A 125 32.85 2.13 9.01
CA VAL A 125 31.64 1.48 9.58
C VAL A 125 30.42 2.36 9.37
N HIS A 126 30.51 3.64 9.72
CA HIS A 126 29.39 4.57 9.59
C HIS A 126 28.97 4.78 8.13
N GLN A 127 29.93 4.89 7.19
CA GLN A 127 29.63 5.05 5.77
C GLN A 127 28.91 3.82 5.18
N VAL A 128 29.33 2.61 5.57
CA VAL A 128 28.64 1.36 5.20
C VAL A 128 27.23 1.31 5.80
N GLU A 129 27.08 1.72 7.06
CA GLU A 129 25.77 1.81 7.72
C GLU A 129 24.84 2.78 6.98
N CYS A 130 25.29 4.00 6.72
CA CYS A 130 24.53 5.01 5.97
C CYS A 130 24.06 4.46 4.62
N PHE A 131 24.97 3.86 3.83
CA PHE A 131 24.61 3.25 2.55
C PHE A 131 23.53 2.17 2.70
N ASN A 132 23.69 1.27 3.67
CA ASN A 132 22.74 0.18 3.91
C ASN A 132 21.38 0.71 4.41
N ARG A 133 21.38 1.73 5.28
CA ARG A 133 20.16 2.38 5.78
C ARG A 133 19.41 3.10 4.69
N ILE A 134 20.10 3.85 3.82
CA ILE A 134 19.46 4.49 2.66
C ILE A 134 18.72 3.45 1.81
N ASN A 135 19.38 2.33 1.49
CA ASN A 135 18.78 1.26 0.70
C ASN A 135 17.58 0.60 1.41
N GLU A 136 17.69 0.37 2.72
CA GLU A 136 16.58 -0.14 3.54
C GLU A 136 15.38 0.82 3.50
N TYR A 137 15.61 2.12 3.68
CA TYR A 137 14.57 3.14 3.69
C TYR A 137 13.97 3.39 2.30
N CYS A 138 14.74 3.30 1.21
CA CYS A 138 14.19 3.27 -0.15
C CYS A 138 13.17 2.14 -0.30
N SER A 139 13.53 0.92 0.12
CA SER A 139 12.62 -0.23 0.09
C SER A 139 11.39 -0.02 0.96
N LEU A 140 11.57 0.50 2.19
CA LEU A 140 10.50 0.71 3.15
C LEU A 140 9.50 1.76 2.66
N VAL A 141 9.99 2.89 2.15
CA VAL A 141 9.17 3.97 1.60
C VAL A 141 8.31 3.48 0.44
N ILE A 142 8.92 2.77 -0.52
CA ILE A 142 8.18 2.22 -1.67
C ILE A 142 7.09 1.25 -1.19
N ARG A 143 7.42 0.36 -0.25
CA ARG A 143 6.47 -0.61 0.29
C ARG A 143 5.32 0.06 1.03
N LEU A 144 5.61 0.99 1.94
CA LEU A 144 4.59 1.70 2.71
C LEU A 144 3.67 2.51 1.80
N ALA A 145 4.23 3.18 0.78
CA ALA A 145 3.44 3.94 -0.17
C ALA A 145 2.49 3.05 -0.98
N VAL A 146 2.95 1.90 -1.48
CA VAL A 146 2.09 0.93 -2.19
C VAL A 146 1.00 0.40 -1.26
N THR A 147 1.33 0.06 0.00
CA THR A 147 0.33 -0.38 0.98
C THR A 147 -0.71 0.71 1.23
N LEU A 148 -0.28 1.96 1.39
CA LEU A 148 -1.15 3.10 1.62
C LEU A 148 -2.07 3.37 0.42
N GLU A 149 -1.56 3.34 -0.81
CA GLU A 149 -2.36 3.47 -2.03
C GLU A 149 -3.46 2.40 -2.09
N ASN A 150 -3.11 1.14 -1.82
CA ASN A 150 -4.06 0.03 -1.82
C ASN A 150 -5.15 0.21 -0.75
N SER A 151 -4.76 0.54 0.49
CA SER A 151 -5.72 0.76 1.58
C SER A 151 -6.63 1.96 1.32
N CYS A 152 -6.10 3.04 0.74
CA CYS A 152 -6.90 4.19 0.32
C CYS A 152 -7.88 3.83 -0.79
N ALA A 153 -7.45 3.05 -1.79
CA ALA A 153 -8.32 2.61 -2.89
C ALA A 153 -9.46 1.71 -2.39
N GLU A 154 -9.15 0.77 -1.48
CA GLU A 154 -10.14 -0.08 -0.84
C GLU A 154 -11.17 0.76 -0.04
N TYR A 155 -10.69 1.71 0.77
CA TYR A 155 -11.57 2.60 1.53
C TYR A 155 -12.49 3.44 0.62
N LEU A 156 -11.96 4.03 -0.45
CA LEU A 156 -12.77 4.80 -1.41
C LEU A 156 -13.80 3.92 -2.11
N SER A 157 -13.43 2.71 -2.51
CA SER A 157 -14.35 1.74 -3.12
C SER A 157 -15.48 1.34 -2.17
N ASN A 158 -15.17 1.07 -0.90
CA ASN A 158 -16.17 0.75 0.13
C ASN A 158 -17.12 1.92 0.39
N MET A 159 -16.61 3.15 0.35
CA MET A 159 -17.41 4.37 0.49
C MET A 159 -18.34 4.60 -0.69
N GLU A 160 -17.88 4.34 -1.92
CA GLU A 160 -18.71 4.41 -3.13
C GLU A 160 -19.77 3.31 -3.18
N ALA A 161 -19.42 2.08 -2.78
CA ALA A 161 -20.36 0.97 -2.66
C ALA A 161 -21.46 1.27 -1.62
N SER A 162 -21.10 1.92 -0.51
CA SER A 162 -22.06 2.36 0.51
C SER A 162 -22.99 3.46 -0.02
N ARG A 163 -22.46 4.40 -0.82
CA ARG A 163 -23.23 5.47 -1.46
C ARG A 163 -24.22 4.92 -2.50
N THR A 164 -23.82 3.94 -3.30
CA THR A 164 -24.68 3.35 -4.35
C THR A 164 -25.80 2.49 -3.77
N LYS A 165 -25.53 1.70 -2.72
CA LYS A 165 -26.57 0.94 -1.99
C LYS A 165 -27.63 1.85 -1.35
N ALA A 166 -27.21 2.92 -0.70
CA ALA A 166 -28.14 3.91 -0.14
C ALA A 166 -29.06 4.53 -1.22
N ARG A 167 -28.55 4.68 -2.46
CA ARG A 167 -29.30 5.20 -3.61
C ARG A 167 -30.27 4.17 -4.20
N SER A 168 -29.91 2.89 -4.29
CA SER A 168 -30.84 1.85 -4.76
C SER A 168 -32.01 1.66 -3.81
N ASP A 169 -31.78 1.75 -2.50
CA ASP A 169 -32.85 1.60 -1.49
C ASP A 169 -33.84 2.78 -1.49
N THR A 170 -33.46 3.93 -2.07
CA THR A 170 -34.34 5.10 -2.25
C THR A 170 -35.05 5.15 -3.60
N THR A 171 -34.72 4.30 -4.56
CA THR A 171 -35.22 4.42 -5.95
C THR A 171 -36.37 3.45 -6.23
N ASN A 172 -37.57 3.78 -5.76
CA ASN A 172 -38.84 3.30 -6.32
C ASN A 172 -39.71 4.45 -6.89
N GLN A 173 -39.12 5.61 -7.19
CA GLN A 173 -39.79 6.68 -7.94
C GLN A 173 -38.89 7.29 -9.01
N PRO A 174 -39.42 7.62 -10.20
CA PRO A 174 -38.66 8.24 -11.28
C PRO A 174 -38.47 9.73 -10.99
N MET A 175 -37.24 10.23 -11.10
CA MET A 175 -36.94 11.67 -11.10
C MET A 175 -35.88 12.01 -12.16
N PRO A 176 -35.95 13.22 -12.75
CA PRO A 176 -35.23 13.59 -13.97
C PRO A 176 -33.79 14.02 -13.69
N ASN A 177 -33.02 14.02 -14.78
CA ASN A 177 -31.59 14.22 -14.86
C ASN A 177 -31.16 15.63 -14.39
N ILE A 178 -30.67 15.79 -13.14
CA ILE A 178 -30.07 17.03 -12.66
C ILE A 178 -28.78 16.73 -11.89
N GLY A 179 -27.70 17.42 -12.27
CA GLY A 179 -26.32 17.20 -11.87
C GLY A 179 -25.99 17.25 -10.37
N MET A 180 -24.71 16.97 -10.12
CA MET A 180 -23.99 16.49 -8.93
C MET A 180 -24.26 17.10 -7.52
N VAL A 181 -25.31 17.92 -7.31
CA VAL A 181 -25.63 18.57 -6.03
C VAL A 181 -27.08 18.31 -5.56
N SER A 182 -27.92 17.69 -6.39
CA SER A 182 -29.37 17.53 -6.10
C SER A 182 -29.74 16.32 -5.21
N ILE A 183 -28.79 15.45 -4.86
CA ILE A 183 -29.07 14.09 -4.37
C ILE A 183 -29.53 14.02 -2.89
N PHE A 184 -29.50 15.12 -2.13
CA PHE A 184 -29.89 15.13 -0.71
C PHE A 184 -31.25 15.76 -0.39
N LEU A 185 -32.03 16.16 -1.40
CA LEU A 185 -33.22 17.01 -1.25
C LEU A 185 -34.55 16.33 -1.63
N ASN A 186 -34.69 15.01 -1.48
CA ASN A 186 -36.02 14.41 -1.56
C ASN A 186 -36.70 14.35 -0.17
N PRO A 187 -37.90 14.94 -0.02
CA PRO A 187 -38.63 14.94 1.25
C PRO A 187 -39.18 13.55 1.58
N SER A 188 -39.12 13.18 2.86
CA SER A 188 -39.74 11.96 3.39
C SER A 188 -41.27 12.09 3.35
N PRO A 189 -42.02 11.05 2.95
CA PRO A 189 -43.49 11.11 2.84
C PRO A 189 -44.21 11.25 4.19
N ASP A 190 -43.53 11.02 5.32
CA ASP A 190 -44.15 10.96 6.66
C ASP A 190 -44.04 12.25 7.49
N GLY A 191 -43.68 13.39 6.91
CA GLY A 191 -43.77 14.70 7.59
C GLY A 191 -42.88 14.89 8.83
N LYS A 192 -42.15 13.87 9.27
CA LYS A 192 -41.05 13.98 10.22
C LYS A 192 -39.77 14.11 9.39
N LEU A 193 -39.33 15.33 9.13
CA LEU A 193 -37.98 15.60 8.65
C LEU A 193 -37.00 15.38 9.82
N PRO A 194 -36.24 14.28 9.90
CA PRO A 194 -34.91 14.36 10.47
C PRO A 194 -34.10 15.29 9.54
N ASP A 195 -34.20 16.57 9.89
CA ASP A 195 -33.37 17.72 9.59
C ASP A 195 -32.45 17.56 8.37
N VAL A 196 -32.82 18.20 7.26
CA VAL A 196 -31.98 18.36 6.05
C VAL A 196 -30.57 18.80 6.45
N GLU A 197 -30.45 19.62 7.50
CA GLU A 197 -29.16 20.08 8.02
C GLU A 197 -28.26 18.94 8.53
N LYS A 198 -28.82 17.92 9.21
CA LYS A 198 -28.07 16.72 9.64
C LYS A 198 -27.55 15.93 8.44
N ARG A 199 -28.35 15.80 7.39
CA ARG A 199 -27.95 15.09 6.15
C ARG A 199 -26.87 15.86 5.39
N VAL A 200 -27.02 17.18 5.27
CA VAL A 200 -26.02 18.06 4.67
C VAL A 200 -24.70 18.01 5.46
N ARG A 201 -24.76 17.98 6.79
CA ARG A 201 -23.59 17.85 7.66
C ARG A 201 -22.85 16.53 7.44
N ALA A 202 -23.57 15.41 7.43
CA ALA A 202 -22.99 14.09 7.16
C ALA A 202 -22.35 14.01 5.76
N ALA A 203 -22.97 14.60 4.73
CA ALA A 203 -22.41 14.66 3.39
C ALA A 203 -21.11 15.48 3.33
N ARG A 204 -21.05 16.61 4.03
CA ARG A 204 -19.83 17.43 4.15
C ARG A 204 -18.72 16.70 4.88
N GLU A 205 -19.03 15.98 5.96
CA GLU A 205 -18.07 15.16 6.70
C GLU A 205 -17.51 14.03 5.82
N MET A 206 -18.39 13.35 5.07
CA MET A 206 -18.00 12.31 4.11
C MET A 206 -17.05 12.87 3.04
N GLN A 207 -17.40 14.01 2.43
CA GLN A 207 -16.57 14.66 1.42
C GLN A 207 -15.21 15.10 1.99
N THR A 208 -15.19 15.59 3.23
CA THR A 208 -13.95 15.96 3.92
C THR A 208 -13.03 14.75 4.11
N LYS A 209 -13.58 13.60 4.50
CA LYS A 209 -12.81 12.34 4.62
C LYS A 209 -12.28 11.88 3.27
N MET A 210 -13.10 11.91 2.20
CA MET A 210 -12.65 11.56 0.84
C MET A 210 -11.51 12.46 0.37
N ASN A 211 -11.67 13.78 0.49
CA ASN A 211 -10.63 14.74 0.12
C ASN A 211 -9.33 14.53 0.91
N LYS A 212 -9.41 14.05 2.16
CA LYS A 212 -8.24 13.71 2.98
C LYS A 212 -7.52 12.49 2.43
N ILE A 213 -8.26 11.43 2.11
CA ILE A 213 -7.73 10.18 1.53
C ILE A 213 -7.06 10.45 0.18
N GLU A 214 -7.72 11.19 -0.73
CA GLU A 214 -7.13 11.54 -2.02
C GLU A 214 -5.81 12.31 -1.88
N ARG A 215 -5.70 13.16 -0.86
CA ARG A 215 -4.45 13.87 -0.56
C ARG A 215 -3.34 12.92 -0.11
N MET A 216 -3.68 11.94 0.74
CA MET A 216 -2.74 10.90 1.18
C MET A 216 -2.27 10.03 0.01
N VAL A 217 -3.15 9.68 -0.93
CA VAL A 217 -2.79 8.93 -2.15
C VAL A 217 -1.76 9.71 -2.97
N LYS A 218 -2.02 11.00 -3.25
CA LYS A 218 -1.07 11.83 -4.00
C LYS A 218 0.28 11.95 -3.30
N GLU A 219 0.27 12.10 -1.97
CA GLU A 219 1.51 12.12 -1.18
C GLU A 219 2.26 10.79 -1.25
N ALA A 220 1.54 9.67 -1.18
CA ALA A 220 2.10 8.33 -1.30
C ALA A 220 2.78 8.13 -2.66
N GLU A 221 2.11 8.50 -3.74
CA GLU A 221 2.61 8.39 -5.11
C GLU A 221 3.90 9.19 -5.30
N VAL A 222 3.91 10.46 -4.89
CA VAL A 222 5.09 11.34 -4.97
C VAL A 222 6.26 10.74 -4.17
N THR A 223 5.98 10.26 -2.95
CA THR A 223 7.00 9.71 -2.06
C THR A 223 7.54 8.37 -2.56
N MET A 224 6.69 7.52 -3.15
CA MET A 224 7.09 6.29 -3.83
C MET A 224 8.01 6.59 -5.02
N ASN A 225 7.64 7.54 -5.87
CA ASN A 225 8.42 7.91 -7.05
C ASN A 225 9.79 8.48 -6.67
N LEU A 226 9.86 9.28 -5.59
CA LEU A 226 11.12 9.73 -5.01
C LEU A 226 12.00 8.54 -4.59
N GLY A 227 11.43 7.60 -3.82
CA GLY A 227 12.16 6.41 -3.36
C GLY A 227 12.68 5.54 -4.52
N ARG A 228 11.87 5.34 -5.57
CA ARG A 228 12.26 4.61 -6.79
C ARG A 228 13.38 5.32 -7.55
N LYS A 229 13.26 6.64 -7.73
CA LYS A 229 14.27 7.45 -8.42
C LYS A 229 15.61 7.34 -7.71
N LEU A 230 15.62 7.57 -6.39
CA LEU A 230 16.84 7.48 -5.58
C LEU A 230 17.46 6.07 -5.62
N PHE A 231 16.65 5.03 -5.49
CA PHE A 231 17.16 3.66 -5.56
C PHE A 231 17.80 3.35 -6.92
N ASN A 232 17.17 3.76 -8.03
CA ASN A 232 17.74 3.57 -9.36
C ASN A 232 19.04 4.36 -9.53
N GLU A 233 19.08 5.61 -9.05
CA GLU A 233 20.29 6.42 -9.06
C GLU A 233 21.43 5.77 -8.26
N LEU A 234 21.12 5.17 -7.10
CA LEU A 234 22.07 4.40 -6.32
C LEU A 234 22.60 3.20 -7.11
N VAL A 235 21.73 2.41 -7.74
CA VAL A 235 22.13 1.27 -8.58
C VAL A 235 23.10 1.71 -9.67
N ASP A 236 22.73 2.74 -10.43
CA ASP A 236 23.52 3.24 -11.55
C ASP A 236 24.88 3.78 -11.09
N LYS A 237 24.89 4.58 -10.02
CA LYS A 237 26.13 5.15 -9.48
C LYS A 237 27.00 4.11 -8.78
N CYS A 238 26.43 3.07 -8.18
CA CYS A 238 27.22 1.95 -7.64
C CYS A 238 27.98 1.25 -8.77
N ALA A 239 27.33 1.01 -9.90
CA ALA A 239 27.98 0.39 -11.06
C ALA A 239 29.18 1.21 -11.55
N THR A 240 29.05 2.54 -11.59
CA THR A 240 30.11 3.43 -12.06
C THR A 240 31.20 3.69 -11.01
N HIS A 241 30.83 3.89 -9.74
CA HIS A 241 31.76 4.44 -8.74
C HIS A 241 32.23 3.42 -7.69
N LEU A 242 31.44 2.39 -7.39
CA LEU A 242 31.83 1.33 -6.45
C LEU A 242 32.39 0.10 -7.17
N LEU A 243 31.87 -0.25 -8.35
CA LEU A 243 32.20 -1.50 -9.05
C LEU A 243 33.18 -1.33 -10.22
N GLN A 244 33.40 -0.12 -10.75
CA GLN A 244 34.47 0.07 -11.74
C GLN A 244 35.79 -0.32 -11.09
N SER A 245 36.42 -1.35 -11.65
CA SER A 245 37.81 -1.68 -11.38
C SER A 245 38.65 -0.70 -12.19
N ASP A 246 39.67 -0.09 -11.59
CA ASP A 246 40.68 0.61 -12.38
C ASP A 246 41.33 -0.47 -13.27
N ILE A 247 41.14 -0.34 -14.58
CA ILE A 247 41.81 -1.16 -15.61
C ILE A 247 43.29 -0.77 -15.63
#